data_AF-A0AB39J5D3-F1
#
_entry.id   AF-A0AB39J5D3-F1
#
_cell.length_a   1.000
_cell.length_b   1.000
_cell.length_c   1.000
_cell.angle_alpha   90.00
_cell.angle_beta   90.00
_cell.angle_gamma   90.00
#
_symmetry.space_group_name_H-M   'P 1'
#
loop_
_entity.id
_entity.type
_entity.pdbx_description
1 polymer ?
#
loop_
_entity_poly.entity_id
_entity_poly.type
_entity_poly.pdbx_seq_one_letter_code
_entity_poly.pdbx_strand_id
1 'polypeptide(L)'
;MFQNWMKKKVEDTLDQPEQNETMTLVEIPDMDYYFIVGDVPNEEDGLTKSLKARIEPLAEKHKRTAMLTLNFDVNVKERIRRLEETFHPQIDILNVFEHYILPESGSKRYYSEFIAGEVPQSINEAVIPADTSTIQVTRYELPSSPICMIDQYNEEQQLVKREEYNWQGALRRVQSFVPHTGALYLEELIKDDGSIFMEIIYAGDAKKNPVRHINWYKKTGIQTFTKKTDIKQQWLSSIQLQNDRLKLMVTEDRDQDRHLFKIDQPESTYYAAFVHEAHYEENPHHINSQYGELFKQIRKQQVDAVFFGDTKHKEDVEKVLGEQTYFYHVPSDEMSAWKTVLHQMLENRIRKDELRKIVDRTKWVLHDLSSEHHVLHLQLKMTDEMSQADHVEIDFAGYDRVNGAEIISQTIDENDQVSFPIGHFQTKKNIETNQTKFVDFYIRFKTEELQEVLQRLEVEGELLTNKPSSIDGWSYQTKQGNYSWKVK
;
A
#
# COMPACT_ATOMS: atom_id res chain seq x y z
N MET A 1 -64.25 -15.40 23.69
CA MET A 1 -65.20 -15.51 22.56
C MET A 1 -66.08 -14.26 22.55
N PHE A 2 -66.07 -13.51 21.43
CA PHE A 2 -67.17 -12.72 20.82
C PHE A 2 -67.83 -11.61 21.69
N GLN A 3 -68.09 -10.37 21.28
CA GLN A 3 -68.11 -9.61 20.01
C GLN A 3 -68.32 -8.12 20.40
N ASN A 4 -67.55 -7.15 19.90
CA ASN A 4 -67.86 -6.26 18.75
C ASN A 4 -69.16 -5.39 18.84
N TRP A 5 -69.00 -4.06 18.97
CA TRP A 5 -69.06 -3.07 17.86
C TRP A 5 -69.91 -1.79 18.11
N MET A 6 -69.23 -0.64 17.99
CA MET A 6 -69.61 0.67 17.40
C MET A 6 -70.70 1.59 17.99
N LYS A 7 -70.28 2.82 18.32
CA LYS A 7 -70.57 4.03 17.51
C LYS A 7 -69.73 5.28 17.89
N LYS A 8 -68.83 5.65 16.97
CA LYS A 8 -68.43 7.00 16.47
C LYS A 8 -68.80 8.27 17.27
N LYS A 9 -67.77 9.07 17.63
CA LYS A 9 -67.65 10.54 17.54
C LYS A 9 -66.14 10.86 17.56
N VAL A 10 -65.50 11.08 16.40
CA VAL A 10 -65.13 12.39 15.83
C VAL A 10 -64.53 13.32 16.89
N GLU A 11 -63.20 13.35 16.95
CA GLU A 11 -62.41 14.42 17.55
C GLU A 11 -61.24 14.73 16.61
N ASP A 12 -61.02 16.03 16.43
CA ASP A 12 -60.13 16.68 15.48
C ASP A 12 -58.66 16.30 15.70
N THR A 13 -58.04 15.78 14.65
CA THR A 13 -56.59 15.69 14.47
C THR A 13 -56.00 17.08 14.30
N LEU A 14 -55.27 17.53 15.33
CA LEU A 14 -54.23 18.55 15.21
C LEU A 14 -53.01 17.90 14.56
N ASP A 15 -52.76 18.25 13.30
CA ASP A 15 -51.59 17.86 12.53
C ASP A 15 -50.29 18.20 13.28
N GLN A 16 -49.61 17.17 13.78
CA GLN A 16 -48.17 17.25 13.99
C GLN A 16 -47.50 17.10 12.62
N PRO A 17 -46.55 17.96 12.23
CA PRO A 17 -45.83 17.75 11.00
C PRO A 17 -45.01 16.49 11.17
N GLU A 18 -45.37 15.44 10.43
CA GLU A 18 -44.49 14.32 10.16
C GLU A 18 -43.15 14.91 9.72
N GLN A 19 -42.11 14.70 10.54
CA GLN A 19 -40.75 14.73 10.07
C GLN A 19 -40.61 13.58 9.07
N ASN A 20 -41.09 13.83 7.85
CA ASN A 20 -40.56 13.18 6.66
C ASN A 20 -39.13 13.70 6.52
N GLU A 21 -38.23 13.15 7.33
CA GLU A 21 -36.84 13.01 6.93
C GLU A 21 -36.89 12.32 5.58
N THR A 22 -36.71 13.12 4.54
CA THR A 22 -36.47 12.62 3.22
C THR A 22 -35.14 11.89 3.37
N MET A 23 -35.18 10.57 3.57
CA MET A 23 -34.02 9.71 3.38
C MET A 23 -33.60 9.91 1.93
N THR A 24 -32.80 10.95 1.68
CA THR A 24 -31.98 11.03 0.48
C THR A 24 -31.20 9.74 0.47
N LEU A 25 -31.58 8.82 -0.42
CA LEU A 25 -30.82 7.62 -0.70
C LEU A 25 -29.41 8.10 -1.05
N VAL A 26 -28.51 8.07 -0.08
CA VAL A 26 -27.18 8.72 -0.07
C VAL A 26 -26.24 8.45 -1.28
N GLU A 27 -26.59 7.76 -2.37
CA GLU A 27 -25.70 7.35 -3.50
C GLU A 27 -24.23 6.92 -3.21
N ILE A 28 -23.60 6.24 -4.17
CA ILE A 28 -22.16 5.96 -4.05
C ILE A 28 -21.42 7.23 -4.51
N PRO A 29 -20.38 7.69 -3.79
CA PRO A 29 -19.60 8.86 -4.21
C PRO A 29 -19.17 8.79 -5.68
N ASP A 30 -19.16 9.93 -6.37
CA ASP A 30 -18.67 9.98 -7.74
C ASP A 30 -17.14 10.09 -7.76
N MET A 31 -16.48 8.93 -7.84
CA MET A 31 -15.02 8.79 -7.82
C MET A 31 -14.58 7.76 -8.86
N ASP A 32 -13.30 7.78 -9.21
CA ASP A 32 -12.65 6.70 -9.95
C ASP A 32 -12.09 5.69 -8.92
N TYR A 33 -12.48 4.42 -9.03
CA TYR A 33 -12.15 3.35 -8.09
C TYR A 33 -11.07 2.44 -8.67
N TYR A 34 -9.94 2.31 -7.98
CA TYR A 34 -8.80 1.52 -8.41
C TYR A 34 -8.46 0.45 -7.36
N PHE A 35 -8.54 -0.82 -7.75
CA PHE A 35 -8.23 -1.96 -6.89
C PHE A 35 -6.91 -2.58 -7.32
N ILE A 36 -5.89 -2.53 -6.46
CA ILE A 36 -4.51 -2.86 -6.78
C ILE A 36 -4.17 -4.24 -6.26
N VAL A 37 -3.79 -5.13 -7.18
CA VAL A 37 -3.35 -6.51 -6.93
C VAL A 37 -1.97 -6.74 -7.55
N GLY A 38 -1.24 -7.75 -7.05
CA GLY A 38 0.06 -8.13 -7.60
C GLY A 38 -0.08 -8.73 -8.99
N ASP A 39 -0.61 -9.94 -9.05
CA ASP A 39 -0.83 -10.71 -10.27
C ASP A 39 -2.26 -10.56 -10.78
N VAL A 40 -2.49 -10.94 -12.04
CA VAL A 40 -3.85 -11.08 -12.58
C VAL A 40 -4.53 -12.23 -11.83
N PRO A 41 -5.62 -11.98 -11.08
CA PRO A 41 -6.19 -13.00 -10.20
C PRO A 41 -6.73 -14.21 -10.98
N ASN A 42 -6.70 -15.40 -10.36
CA ASN A 42 -7.34 -16.59 -10.94
C ASN A 42 -8.83 -16.60 -10.60
N GLU A 43 -9.70 -16.96 -11.55
CA GLU A 43 -11.16 -16.93 -11.36
C GLU A 43 -11.68 -17.79 -10.18
N GLU A 44 -11.00 -18.89 -9.90
CA GLU A 44 -11.42 -19.83 -8.85
C GLU A 44 -11.02 -19.38 -7.44
N ASP A 45 -10.09 -18.43 -7.33
CA ASP A 45 -9.51 -17.97 -6.09
C ASP A 45 -10.54 -17.22 -5.21
N GLY A 46 -10.49 -17.44 -3.90
CA GLY A 46 -11.38 -16.82 -2.93
C GLY A 46 -11.25 -15.31 -2.92
N LEU A 47 -10.01 -14.80 -3.06
CA LEU A 47 -9.74 -13.37 -3.12
C LEU A 47 -10.36 -12.74 -4.38
N THR A 48 -10.30 -13.41 -5.53
CA THR A 48 -10.95 -12.95 -6.77
C THR A 48 -12.46 -12.87 -6.63
N LYS A 49 -13.11 -13.87 -6.02
CA LYS A 49 -14.56 -13.85 -5.79
C LYS A 49 -14.98 -12.73 -4.85
N SER A 50 -14.21 -12.55 -3.77
CA SER A 50 -14.38 -11.47 -2.81
C SER A 50 -14.24 -10.09 -3.47
N LEU A 51 -13.20 -9.89 -4.27
CA LEU A 51 -12.98 -8.67 -5.04
C LEU A 51 -14.11 -8.42 -6.04
N LYS A 52 -14.51 -9.44 -6.81
CA LYS A 52 -15.61 -9.37 -7.77
C LYS A 52 -16.90 -8.87 -7.12
N ALA A 53 -17.30 -9.46 -5.99
CA ALA A 53 -18.50 -9.09 -5.25
C ALA A 53 -18.50 -7.61 -4.81
N ARG A 54 -17.31 -7.03 -4.53
CA ARG A 54 -17.18 -5.61 -4.18
C ARG A 54 -17.22 -4.67 -5.37
N ILE A 55 -16.58 -5.04 -6.48
CA ILE A 55 -16.39 -4.12 -7.61
C ILE A 55 -17.54 -4.12 -8.61
N GLU A 56 -18.27 -5.23 -8.75
CA GLU A 56 -19.41 -5.31 -9.68
C GLU A 56 -20.50 -4.29 -9.37
N PRO A 57 -20.97 -4.12 -8.12
CA PRO A 57 -22.05 -3.17 -7.86
C PRO A 57 -21.62 -1.71 -7.97
N LEU A 58 -20.31 -1.42 -7.91
CA LEU A 58 -19.77 -0.09 -8.27
C LEU A 58 -19.93 0.14 -9.78
N ALA A 59 -19.52 -0.83 -10.57
CA ALA A 59 -19.61 -0.79 -12.03
C ALA A 59 -21.08 -0.74 -12.52
N GLU A 60 -22.00 -1.48 -11.90
CA GLU A 60 -23.43 -1.44 -12.22
C GLU A 60 -24.06 -0.05 -12.02
N LYS A 61 -23.53 0.72 -11.07
CA LYS A 61 -23.93 2.13 -10.84
C LYS A 61 -23.15 3.11 -11.71
N HIS A 62 -22.55 2.62 -12.80
CA HIS A 62 -21.74 3.40 -13.74
C HIS A 62 -20.57 4.14 -13.08
N LYS A 63 -20.03 3.59 -12.00
CA LYS A 63 -18.80 4.11 -11.40
C LYS A 63 -17.60 3.55 -12.15
N ARG A 64 -16.66 4.43 -12.50
CA ARG A 64 -15.43 4.04 -13.18
C ARG A 64 -14.60 3.20 -12.24
N THR A 65 -14.45 1.93 -12.58
CA THR A 65 -13.85 0.93 -11.70
C THR A 65 -12.80 0.18 -12.48
N ALA A 66 -11.59 0.12 -11.95
CA ALA A 66 -10.48 -0.57 -12.59
C ALA A 66 -9.73 -1.45 -11.59
N MET A 67 -9.31 -2.62 -12.06
CA MET A 67 -8.35 -3.48 -11.39
C MET A 67 -6.96 -3.19 -11.96
N LEU A 68 -6.01 -2.85 -11.10
CA LEU A 68 -4.62 -2.57 -11.47
C LEU A 68 -3.73 -3.72 -11.02
N THR A 69 -3.10 -4.39 -11.97
CA THR A 69 -2.16 -5.51 -11.74
C THR A 69 -0.73 -5.02 -11.98
N LEU A 70 0.18 -5.36 -11.08
CA LEU A 70 1.52 -4.73 -11.04
C LEU A 70 2.66 -5.67 -11.46
N ASN A 71 2.45 -6.98 -11.49
CA ASN A 71 3.49 -7.94 -11.84
C ASN A 71 3.49 -8.29 -13.33
N PHE A 72 4.65 -8.75 -13.81
CA PHE A 72 4.80 -9.26 -15.17
C PHE A 72 4.42 -10.75 -15.18
N ASP A 73 3.55 -11.13 -16.11
CA ASP A 73 3.20 -12.52 -16.42
C ASP A 73 3.28 -12.68 -17.94
N VAL A 74 3.91 -13.76 -18.42
CA VAL A 74 4.00 -14.07 -19.86
C VAL A 74 2.63 -14.30 -20.50
N ASN A 75 1.62 -14.70 -19.72
CA ASN A 75 0.25 -14.98 -20.14
C ASN A 75 -0.75 -13.89 -19.70
N VAL A 76 -0.25 -12.71 -19.32
CA VAL A 76 -1.07 -11.61 -18.78
C VAL A 76 -2.24 -11.23 -19.71
N LYS A 77 -2.04 -11.17 -21.03
CA LYS A 77 -3.07 -10.78 -22.00
C LYS A 77 -4.23 -11.77 -21.99
N GLU A 78 -3.92 -13.05 -22.00
CA GLU A 78 -4.92 -14.12 -22.02
C GLU A 78 -5.64 -14.23 -20.69
N ARG A 79 -4.95 -14.02 -19.57
CA ARG A 79 -5.56 -13.99 -18.24
C ARG A 79 -6.52 -12.81 -18.10
N ILE A 80 -6.12 -11.62 -18.54
CA ILE A 80 -6.98 -10.43 -18.56
C ILE A 80 -8.23 -10.72 -19.40
N ARG A 81 -8.06 -11.22 -20.62
CA ARG A 81 -9.19 -11.56 -21.49
C ARG A 81 -10.18 -12.54 -20.85
N ARG A 82 -9.69 -13.59 -20.16
CA ARG A 82 -10.57 -14.53 -19.46
C ARG A 82 -11.35 -13.84 -18.33
N LEU A 83 -10.69 -13.02 -17.53
CA LEU A 83 -11.38 -12.25 -16.49
C LEU A 83 -12.40 -11.28 -17.07
N GLU A 84 -12.11 -10.61 -18.20
CA GLU A 84 -13.06 -9.73 -18.89
C GLU A 84 -14.32 -10.47 -19.38
N GLU A 85 -14.23 -11.77 -19.68
CA GLU A 85 -15.38 -12.61 -20.01
C GLU A 85 -16.26 -12.92 -18.77
N THR A 86 -15.67 -12.85 -17.56
CA THR A 86 -16.31 -13.22 -16.29
C THR A 86 -16.79 -12.00 -15.49
N PHE A 87 -16.11 -10.85 -15.59
CA PHE A 87 -16.41 -9.62 -14.85
C PHE A 87 -17.39 -8.73 -15.62
N HIS A 88 -18.03 -7.80 -14.91
CA HIS A 88 -18.90 -6.82 -15.53
C HIS A 88 -18.15 -5.96 -16.59
N PRO A 89 -18.69 -5.74 -17.81
CA PRO A 89 -17.96 -5.09 -18.92
C PRO A 89 -17.49 -3.64 -18.70
N GLN A 90 -17.94 -3.01 -17.61
CA GLN A 90 -17.51 -1.64 -17.23
C GLN A 90 -16.33 -1.63 -16.26
N ILE A 91 -15.79 -2.81 -15.92
CA ILE A 91 -14.61 -2.95 -15.09
C ILE A 91 -13.40 -3.10 -16.01
N ASP A 92 -12.49 -2.13 -15.95
CA ASP A 92 -11.24 -2.20 -16.69
C ASP A 92 -10.22 -3.06 -15.93
N ILE A 93 -9.52 -3.96 -16.60
CA ILE A 93 -8.43 -4.75 -16.00
C ILE A 93 -7.11 -4.34 -16.67
N LEU A 94 -6.30 -3.57 -15.94
CA LEU A 94 -5.10 -2.96 -16.46
C LEU A 94 -3.86 -3.59 -15.82
N ASN A 95 -2.81 -3.79 -16.62
CA ASN A 95 -1.51 -4.27 -16.16
C ASN A 95 -0.43 -3.26 -16.49
N VAL A 96 0.49 -3.02 -15.56
CA VAL A 96 1.58 -2.03 -15.75
C VAL A 96 2.42 -2.32 -17.00
N PHE A 97 2.72 -3.57 -17.30
CA PHE A 97 3.56 -3.91 -18.44
C PHE A 97 2.78 -3.80 -19.76
N GLU A 98 1.55 -4.29 -19.80
CA GLU A 98 0.73 -4.31 -21.01
C GLU A 98 0.11 -2.95 -21.37
N HIS A 99 -0.35 -2.20 -20.37
CA HIS A 99 -1.18 -1.01 -20.58
C HIS A 99 -0.42 0.31 -20.36
N TYR A 100 0.78 0.26 -19.76
CA TYR A 100 1.60 1.46 -19.54
C TYR A 100 2.97 1.36 -20.21
N ILE A 101 3.70 0.26 -19.97
CA ILE A 101 5.07 0.11 -20.50
C ILE A 101 5.07 -0.18 -22.00
N LEU A 102 4.36 -1.21 -22.46
CA LEU A 102 4.39 -1.62 -23.86
C LEU A 102 3.94 -0.54 -24.86
N PRO A 103 2.86 0.23 -24.62
CA PRO A 103 2.40 1.26 -25.55
C PRO A 103 3.45 2.36 -25.82
N GLU A 104 4.25 2.70 -24.82
CA GLU A 104 5.30 3.72 -24.91
C GLU A 104 6.68 3.14 -25.28
N SER A 105 6.76 1.83 -25.45
CA SER A 105 8.02 1.12 -25.74
C SER A 105 8.46 1.23 -27.19
N GLY A 106 9.71 1.60 -27.40
CA GLY A 106 10.48 1.36 -28.62
C GLY A 106 11.09 -0.05 -28.63
N SER A 107 12.24 -0.23 -29.26
CA SER A 107 12.96 -1.51 -29.27
C SER A 107 14.47 -1.27 -29.14
N LYS A 108 15.15 -2.16 -28.41
CA LYS A 108 16.63 -2.20 -28.39
C LYS A 108 17.16 -2.90 -29.64
N ARG A 109 16.70 -4.14 -29.82
CA ARG A 109 17.07 -5.09 -30.87
C ARG A 109 16.01 -6.18 -30.95
N TYR A 110 15.99 -6.91 -32.06
CA TYR A 110 15.28 -8.18 -32.14
C TYR A 110 16.02 -9.25 -31.34
N TYR A 111 15.26 -10.10 -30.66
CA TYR A 111 15.80 -11.27 -30.01
C TYR A 111 15.84 -12.42 -31.02
N SER A 112 16.98 -13.08 -31.13
CA SER A 112 17.12 -14.30 -31.92
C SER A 112 16.80 -15.49 -31.03
N GLU A 113 15.62 -16.08 -31.26
CA GLU A 113 15.15 -17.26 -30.53
C GLU A 113 16.14 -18.43 -30.65
N PHE A 114 16.07 -19.36 -29.69
CA PHE A 114 16.74 -20.63 -29.84
C PHE A 114 16.19 -21.36 -31.08
N ILE A 115 17.07 -21.82 -31.97
CA ILE A 115 16.71 -22.59 -33.17
C ILE A 115 17.44 -23.94 -33.12
N ALA A 116 16.69 -25.04 -33.14
CA ALA A 116 17.21 -26.38 -33.39
C ALA A 116 16.82 -26.85 -34.81
N GLY A 117 17.81 -27.23 -35.62
CA GLY A 117 17.60 -27.82 -36.96
C GLY A 117 17.54 -26.81 -38.12
N GLU A 118 17.40 -27.34 -39.35
CA GLU A 118 17.28 -26.52 -40.57
C GLU A 118 15.86 -25.92 -40.69
N VAL A 119 15.78 -24.65 -40.32
CA VAL A 119 14.71 -23.67 -40.58
C VAL A 119 13.26 -24.13 -40.29
N PRO A 120 12.87 -24.23 -39.01
CA PRO A 120 11.46 -24.11 -38.62
C PRO A 120 10.96 -22.68 -38.83
N GLN A 121 9.70 -22.50 -39.23
CA GLN A 121 9.04 -21.18 -39.21
C GLN A 121 8.68 -20.74 -37.78
N SER A 122 8.62 -21.68 -36.83
CA SER A 122 8.34 -21.45 -35.41
C SER A 122 9.00 -22.51 -34.53
N ILE A 123 9.53 -22.10 -33.36
CA ILE A 123 10.13 -23.03 -32.37
C ILE A 123 9.11 -24.05 -31.83
N ASN A 124 7.81 -23.72 -31.86
CA ASN A 124 6.75 -24.64 -31.44
C ASN A 124 6.62 -25.87 -32.34
N GLU A 125 7.04 -25.74 -33.61
CA GLU A 125 7.03 -26.80 -34.61
C GLU A 125 8.36 -27.58 -34.65
N ALA A 126 9.40 -27.07 -33.99
CA ALA A 126 10.71 -27.70 -33.98
C ALA A 126 10.69 -29.01 -33.17
N VAL A 127 11.19 -30.08 -33.78
CA VAL A 127 11.48 -31.33 -33.07
C VAL A 127 12.84 -31.19 -32.41
N ILE A 128 12.85 -30.89 -31.11
CA ILE A 128 14.09 -30.83 -30.33
C ILE A 128 14.51 -32.27 -30.01
N PRO A 129 15.68 -32.75 -30.48
CA PRO A 129 16.12 -34.12 -30.27
C PRO A 129 16.18 -34.46 -28.78
N ALA A 130 15.71 -35.64 -28.39
CA ALA A 130 15.75 -36.10 -27.01
C ALA A 130 17.19 -36.22 -26.45
N ASP A 131 18.20 -36.26 -27.33
CA ASP A 131 19.60 -36.56 -27.00
C ASP A 131 20.46 -35.31 -26.71
N THR A 132 19.89 -34.09 -26.75
CA THR A 132 20.63 -32.89 -26.31
C THR A 132 20.59 -32.79 -24.78
N SER A 133 21.61 -33.35 -24.12
CA SER A 133 21.78 -33.31 -22.65
C SER A 133 21.84 -31.90 -22.05
N THR A 134 21.96 -30.86 -22.87
CA THR A 134 22.07 -29.46 -22.47
C THR A 134 20.77 -28.67 -22.65
N ILE A 135 19.69 -29.27 -23.13
CA ILE A 135 18.42 -28.57 -23.39
C ILE A 135 17.26 -29.32 -22.78
N GLN A 136 16.43 -28.60 -22.02
CA GLN A 136 15.17 -29.12 -21.48
C GLN A 136 14.01 -28.26 -21.97
N VAL A 137 12.96 -28.91 -22.45
CA VAL A 137 11.76 -28.25 -22.99
C VAL A 137 10.56 -28.63 -22.13
N THR A 138 9.83 -27.63 -21.66
CA THR A 138 8.56 -27.78 -20.97
C THR A 138 7.45 -27.21 -21.83
N ARG A 139 6.34 -27.95 -21.99
CA ARG A 139 5.18 -27.56 -22.79
C ARG A 139 3.95 -27.40 -21.92
N TYR A 140 3.01 -26.57 -22.35
CA TYR A 140 1.72 -26.45 -21.69
C TYR A 140 0.85 -27.70 -21.92
N GLU A 141 0.00 -28.01 -20.94
CA GLU A 141 -1.06 -29.01 -21.03
C GLU A 141 -2.28 -28.44 -21.79
N LEU A 142 -2.06 -28.04 -23.04
CA LEU A 142 -3.09 -27.50 -23.95
C LEU A 142 -3.18 -28.36 -25.21
N PRO A 143 -4.29 -28.31 -25.98
CA PRO A 143 -4.47 -29.14 -27.17
C PRO A 143 -3.35 -29.03 -28.22
N SER A 144 -2.79 -27.82 -28.41
CA SER A 144 -1.66 -27.58 -29.32
C SER A 144 -0.28 -27.82 -28.67
N SER A 145 -0.24 -28.12 -27.37
CA SER A 145 0.95 -28.26 -26.53
C SER A 145 2.08 -27.25 -26.87
N PRO A 146 1.80 -25.94 -26.85
CA PRO A 146 2.80 -24.92 -27.13
C PRO A 146 3.91 -24.99 -26.10
N ILE A 147 5.11 -24.57 -26.50
CA ILE A 147 6.25 -24.47 -25.60
C ILE A 147 5.89 -23.46 -24.51
N CYS A 148 6.16 -23.83 -23.27
CA CYS A 148 6.06 -22.96 -22.10
C CYS A 148 7.45 -22.39 -21.77
N MET A 149 8.46 -23.26 -21.80
CA MET A 149 9.80 -22.90 -21.37
C MET A 149 10.87 -23.76 -22.05
N ILE A 150 12.01 -23.15 -22.35
CA ILE A 150 13.24 -23.84 -22.79
C ILE A 150 14.37 -23.45 -21.83
N ASP A 151 14.91 -24.45 -21.14
CA ASP A 151 16.09 -24.32 -20.29
C ASP A 151 17.33 -24.82 -21.02
N GLN A 152 18.38 -24.00 -21.00
CA GLN A 152 19.68 -24.32 -21.59
C GLN A 152 20.72 -24.43 -20.49
N TYR A 153 21.45 -25.53 -20.49
CA TYR A 153 22.47 -25.90 -19.52
C TYR A 153 23.85 -25.92 -20.18
N ASN A 154 24.90 -25.63 -19.40
CA ASN A 154 26.27 -25.86 -19.84
C ASN A 154 26.66 -27.36 -19.73
N GLU A 155 27.89 -27.70 -20.12
CA GLU A 155 28.43 -29.07 -20.05
C GLU A 155 28.42 -29.64 -18.61
N GLU A 156 28.48 -28.77 -17.60
CA GLU A 156 28.42 -29.12 -16.18
C GLU A 156 26.97 -29.21 -15.64
N GLN A 157 25.95 -29.21 -16.51
CA GLN A 157 24.53 -29.27 -16.14
C GLN A 157 24.06 -28.08 -15.28
N GLN A 158 24.68 -26.91 -15.45
CA GLN A 158 24.25 -25.67 -14.79
C GLN A 158 23.38 -24.86 -15.73
N LEU A 159 22.22 -24.39 -15.24
CA LEU A 159 21.34 -23.51 -15.99
C LEU A 159 22.07 -22.22 -16.35
N VAL A 160 22.21 -21.93 -17.64
CA VAL A 160 22.82 -20.69 -18.14
C VAL A 160 21.80 -19.75 -18.72
N LYS A 161 20.67 -20.27 -19.22
CA LYS A 161 19.66 -19.48 -19.90
C LYS A 161 18.29 -20.16 -19.87
N ARG A 162 17.24 -19.35 -19.76
CA ARG A 162 15.84 -19.76 -19.83
C ARG A 162 15.08 -18.85 -20.78
N GLU A 163 14.30 -19.45 -21.66
CA GLU A 163 13.36 -18.75 -22.55
C GLU A 163 11.94 -19.15 -22.16
N GLU A 164 11.05 -18.18 -21.96
CA GLU A 164 9.66 -18.40 -21.57
C GLU A 164 8.69 -17.84 -22.61
N TYR A 165 7.68 -18.66 -22.91
CA TYR A 165 6.73 -18.48 -23.98
C TYR A 165 5.31 -18.43 -23.41
N ASN A 166 4.42 -17.68 -24.06
CA ASN A 166 3.01 -17.60 -23.64
C ASN A 166 2.17 -18.78 -24.18
N TRP A 167 0.87 -18.79 -23.87
CA TRP A 167 -0.08 -19.82 -24.33
C TRP A 167 -0.25 -19.91 -25.86
N GLN A 168 0.17 -18.89 -26.61
CA GLN A 168 0.24 -18.92 -28.08
C GLN A 168 1.59 -19.39 -28.61
N GLY A 169 2.54 -19.68 -27.72
CA GLY A 169 3.89 -20.10 -28.07
C GLY A 169 4.78 -18.93 -28.54
N ALA A 170 4.44 -17.68 -28.23
CA ALA A 170 5.29 -16.52 -28.52
C ALA A 170 6.28 -16.27 -27.38
N LEU A 171 7.54 -15.99 -27.71
CA LEU A 171 8.57 -15.67 -26.72
C LEU A 171 8.27 -14.35 -26.01
N ARG A 172 8.27 -14.35 -24.67
CA ARG A 172 7.94 -13.16 -23.85
C ARG A 172 9.06 -12.74 -22.91
N ARG A 173 9.88 -13.69 -22.46
CA ARG A 173 10.93 -13.43 -21.49
C ARG A 173 12.14 -14.31 -21.70
N VAL A 174 13.32 -13.72 -21.55
CA VAL A 174 14.60 -14.43 -21.58
C VAL A 174 15.37 -14.09 -20.32
N GLN A 175 15.89 -15.10 -19.65
CA GLN A 175 16.66 -14.99 -18.42
C GLN A 175 18.03 -15.62 -18.61
N SER A 176 19.08 -14.95 -18.15
CA SER A 176 20.45 -15.44 -18.18
C SER A 176 21.03 -15.55 -16.77
N PHE A 177 21.73 -16.63 -16.50
CA PHE A 177 22.20 -17.00 -15.17
C PHE A 177 23.72 -17.10 -15.12
N VAL A 178 24.31 -16.73 -13.98
CA VAL A 178 25.75 -16.85 -13.74
C VAL A 178 26.08 -18.32 -13.46
N PRO A 179 27.00 -18.95 -14.23
CA PRO A 179 27.44 -20.31 -13.97
C PRO A 179 27.91 -20.51 -12.53
N HIS A 180 27.78 -21.75 -12.03
CA HIS A 180 28.05 -22.20 -10.64
C HIS A 180 27.19 -21.59 -9.54
N THR A 181 26.81 -20.31 -9.64
CA THR A 181 25.99 -19.64 -8.62
C THR A 181 24.50 -19.76 -8.89
N GLY A 182 24.10 -19.94 -10.16
CA GLY A 182 22.70 -19.94 -10.58
C GLY A 182 22.01 -18.59 -10.40
N ALA A 183 22.76 -17.52 -10.12
CA ALA A 183 22.18 -16.20 -9.89
C ALA A 183 21.73 -15.59 -11.23
N LEU A 184 20.47 -15.17 -11.31
CA LEU A 184 19.95 -14.40 -12.45
C LEU A 184 20.77 -13.10 -12.61
N TYR A 185 21.38 -12.84 -13.75
CA TYR A 185 22.10 -11.57 -13.96
C TYR A 185 21.44 -10.66 -15.00
N LEU A 186 20.61 -11.21 -15.89
CA LEU A 186 19.90 -10.47 -16.92
C LEU A 186 18.52 -11.10 -17.16
N GLU A 187 17.51 -10.25 -17.24
CA GLU A 187 16.15 -10.59 -17.67
C GLU A 187 15.74 -9.62 -18.79
N GLU A 188 15.48 -10.14 -19.99
CA GLU A 188 15.02 -9.38 -21.16
C GLU A 188 13.53 -9.65 -21.38
N LEU A 189 12.71 -8.59 -21.44
CA LEU A 189 11.27 -8.68 -21.73
C LEU A 189 11.02 -8.35 -23.21
N ILE A 190 10.20 -9.18 -23.85
CA ILE A 190 10.09 -9.28 -25.30
C ILE A 190 8.66 -8.98 -25.75
N LYS A 191 8.53 -8.19 -26.83
CA LYS A 191 7.27 -7.85 -27.48
C LYS A 191 6.76 -8.99 -28.36
N ASP A 192 5.51 -8.87 -28.83
CA ASP A 192 4.90 -9.84 -29.76
C ASP A 192 5.68 -9.96 -31.08
N ASP A 193 6.40 -8.90 -31.49
CA ASP A 193 7.24 -8.89 -32.70
C ASP A 193 8.65 -9.46 -32.48
N GLY A 194 8.94 -9.99 -31.28
CA GLY A 194 10.26 -10.54 -30.92
C GLY A 194 11.30 -9.48 -30.53
N SER A 195 10.95 -8.19 -30.49
CA SER A 195 11.87 -7.14 -30.07
C SER A 195 11.91 -6.93 -28.56
N ILE A 196 13.11 -6.62 -28.03
CA ILE A 196 13.32 -6.37 -26.60
C ILE A 196 12.89 -4.94 -26.26
N PHE A 197 12.00 -4.80 -25.29
CA PHE A 197 11.50 -3.49 -24.83
C PHE A 197 12.00 -3.10 -23.44
N MET A 198 12.41 -4.06 -22.63
CA MET A 198 12.92 -3.81 -21.29
C MET A 198 13.98 -4.84 -20.90
N GLU A 199 15.00 -4.40 -20.16
CA GLU A 199 16.02 -5.27 -19.57
C GLU A 199 16.17 -4.97 -18.08
N ILE A 200 16.22 -6.01 -17.26
CA ILE A 200 16.48 -5.92 -15.82
C ILE A 200 17.82 -6.60 -15.57
N ILE A 201 18.79 -5.82 -15.08
CA ILE A 201 20.16 -6.27 -14.85
C ILE A 201 20.39 -6.36 -13.35
N TYR A 202 20.86 -7.52 -12.91
CA TYR A 202 21.08 -7.85 -11.51
C TYR A 202 22.58 -7.88 -11.18
N ALA A 203 22.91 -7.95 -9.89
CA ALA A 203 24.29 -8.05 -9.45
C ALA A 203 24.97 -9.38 -9.77
N GLY A 204 24.19 -10.46 -9.96
CA GLY A 204 24.71 -11.82 -10.16
C GLY A 204 25.23 -12.46 -8.86
N ASP A 205 24.72 -12.05 -7.70
CA ASP A 205 25.13 -12.58 -6.38
C ASP A 205 24.10 -13.57 -5.86
N ALA A 206 24.52 -14.80 -5.54
CA ALA A 206 23.67 -15.88 -5.04
C ALA A 206 22.84 -15.55 -3.78
N LYS A 207 23.28 -14.62 -2.92
CA LYS A 207 22.61 -14.37 -1.63
C LYS A 207 21.46 -13.37 -1.69
N LYS A 208 21.72 -12.16 -2.22
CA LYS A 208 20.74 -11.05 -2.19
C LYS A 208 20.31 -10.56 -3.58
N ASN A 209 21.04 -10.98 -4.61
CA ASN A 209 20.90 -10.62 -6.02
C ASN A 209 20.11 -9.33 -6.34
N PRO A 210 20.54 -8.15 -5.85
CA PRO A 210 19.77 -6.93 -6.05
C PRO A 210 19.78 -6.53 -7.53
N VAL A 211 18.70 -5.85 -7.95
CA VAL A 211 18.66 -5.14 -9.23
C VAL A 211 19.71 -4.04 -9.21
N ARG A 212 20.54 -3.98 -10.26
CA ARG A 212 21.49 -2.89 -10.50
C ARG A 212 20.83 -1.77 -11.29
N HIS A 213 20.19 -2.12 -12.39
CA HIS A 213 19.47 -1.17 -13.22
C HIS A 213 18.40 -1.88 -14.06
N ILE A 214 17.37 -1.14 -14.44
CA ILE A 214 16.33 -1.55 -15.37
C ILE A 214 16.32 -0.55 -16.51
N ASN A 215 16.56 -1.01 -17.73
CA ASN A 215 16.50 -0.15 -18.91
C ASN A 215 15.18 -0.39 -19.64
N TRP A 216 14.33 0.62 -19.65
CA TRP A 216 13.13 0.67 -20.46
C TRP A 216 13.43 1.43 -21.76
N TYR A 217 13.36 0.72 -22.89
CA TYR A 217 13.60 1.30 -24.21
C TYR A 217 12.31 1.97 -24.70
N LYS A 218 12.12 3.24 -24.37
CA LYS A 218 10.94 4.01 -24.82
C LYS A 218 11.11 4.48 -26.26
N LYS A 219 10.01 4.83 -26.90
CA LYS A 219 10.02 5.51 -28.22
C LYS A 219 10.79 6.83 -28.19
N THR A 220 10.86 7.50 -27.03
CA THR A 220 11.53 8.78 -26.83
C THR A 220 12.97 8.69 -26.32
N GLY A 221 13.47 7.48 -26.05
CA GLY A 221 14.80 7.26 -25.48
C GLY A 221 14.81 6.22 -24.37
N ILE A 222 15.98 5.95 -23.81
CA ILE A 222 16.12 4.97 -22.72
C ILE A 222 15.79 5.63 -21.39
N GLN A 223 14.87 5.05 -20.64
CA GLN A 223 14.61 5.41 -19.25
C GLN A 223 15.17 4.32 -18.32
N THR A 224 16.02 4.72 -17.37
CA THR A 224 16.69 3.79 -16.45
C THR A 224 16.14 3.91 -15.03
N PHE A 225 15.84 2.77 -14.41
CA PHE A 225 15.42 2.67 -13.01
C PHE A 225 16.44 1.89 -12.19
N THR A 226 16.44 2.07 -10.87
CA THR A 226 17.32 1.30 -9.96
C THR A 226 16.56 0.24 -9.18
N LYS A 227 15.23 0.32 -9.11
CA LYS A 227 14.38 -0.65 -8.43
C LYS A 227 13.13 -0.96 -9.25
N LYS A 228 12.64 -2.21 -9.15
CA LYS A 228 11.36 -2.61 -9.74
C LYS A 228 10.16 -1.83 -9.18
N THR A 229 10.27 -1.37 -7.93
CA THR A 229 9.26 -0.52 -7.28
C THR A 229 9.02 0.78 -8.03
N ASP A 230 10.07 1.36 -8.61
CA ASP A 230 10.02 2.70 -9.21
C ASP A 230 9.13 2.71 -10.47
N ILE A 231 9.11 1.61 -11.22
CA ILE A 231 8.25 1.44 -12.41
C ILE A 231 6.77 1.46 -12.01
N LYS A 232 6.42 0.65 -11.00
CA LYS A 232 5.06 0.53 -10.49
C LYS A 232 4.58 1.86 -9.90
N GLN A 233 5.43 2.50 -9.09
CA GLN A 233 5.18 3.80 -8.48
C GLN A 233 4.97 4.89 -9.54
N GLN A 234 5.82 4.94 -10.58
CA GLN A 234 5.66 5.90 -11.67
C GLN A 234 4.32 5.73 -12.39
N TRP A 235 3.86 4.50 -12.62
CA TRP A 235 2.54 4.28 -13.23
C TRP A 235 1.40 4.72 -12.31
N LEU A 236 1.42 4.30 -11.04
CA LEU A 236 0.39 4.70 -10.07
C LEU A 236 0.31 6.23 -9.92
N SER A 237 1.45 6.93 -9.85
CA SER A 237 1.48 8.40 -9.84
C SER A 237 0.91 9.00 -11.13
N SER A 238 1.14 8.39 -12.30
CA SER A 238 0.54 8.88 -13.55
C SER A 238 -0.99 8.74 -13.58
N ILE A 239 -1.54 7.69 -12.97
CA ILE A 239 -3.00 7.50 -12.82
C ILE A 239 -3.57 8.60 -11.90
N GLN A 240 -2.89 8.89 -10.79
CA GLN A 240 -3.34 9.93 -9.84
C GLN A 240 -3.46 11.31 -10.49
N LEU A 241 -2.51 11.63 -11.38
CA LEU A 241 -2.40 12.92 -12.07
C LEU A 241 -3.16 12.99 -13.40
N GLN A 242 -3.84 11.92 -13.82
CA GLN A 242 -4.47 11.85 -15.13
C GLN A 242 -5.65 12.83 -15.28
N ASN A 243 -6.31 13.19 -14.18
CA ASN A 243 -7.44 14.12 -14.13
C ASN A 243 -7.64 14.66 -12.70
N ASP A 244 -8.49 15.66 -12.52
CA ASP A 244 -8.81 16.25 -11.21
C ASP A 244 -9.96 15.53 -10.46
N ARG A 245 -10.51 14.43 -11.01
CA ARG A 245 -11.57 13.68 -10.33
C ARG A 245 -11.01 13.01 -9.07
N LEU A 246 -11.90 12.85 -8.09
CA LEU A 246 -11.62 12.09 -6.89
C LEU A 246 -11.30 10.63 -7.22
N LYS A 247 -10.27 10.08 -6.59
CA LYS A 247 -9.82 8.69 -6.81
C LYS A 247 -9.73 7.96 -5.49
N LEU A 248 -10.21 6.72 -5.43
CA LEU A 248 -9.94 5.81 -4.33
C LEU A 248 -9.03 4.70 -4.84
N MET A 249 -7.82 4.61 -4.30
CA MET A 249 -6.85 3.58 -4.63
C MET A 249 -6.72 2.62 -3.45
N VAL A 250 -7.13 1.37 -3.65
CA VAL A 250 -7.20 0.34 -2.61
C VAL A 250 -6.17 -0.74 -2.90
N THR A 251 -5.24 -1.01 -1.98
CA THR A 251 -4.40 -2.21 -2.07
C THR A 251 -5.18 -3.42 -1.55
N GLU A 252 -5.28 -4.45 -2.37
CA GLU A 252 -5.91 -5.74 -2.03
C GLU A 252 -4.87 -6.75 -1.51
N ASP A 253 -3.60 -6.58 -1.91
CA ASP A 253 -2.47 -7.42 -1.52
C ASP A 253 -1.40 -6.58 -0.78
N ARG A 254 -0.90 -7.12 0.34
CA ARG A 254 0.07 -6.47 1.22
C ARG A 254 1.41 -6.23 0.54
N ASP A 255 1.82 -7.08 -0.41
CA ASP A 255 3.06 -6.86 -1.18
C ASP A 255 3.00 -5.61 -2.07
N GLN A 256 1.80 -5.09 -2.33
CA GLN A 256 1.56 -3.89 -3.13
C GLN A 256 1.56 -2.59 -2.31
N ASP A 257 1.48 -2.66 -0.98
CA ASP A 257 1.46 -1.49 -0.10
C ASP A 257 2.63 -0.54 -0.31
N ARG A 258 3.82 -1.12 -0.48
CA ARG A 258 5.06 -0.35 -0.74
C ARG A 258 5.03 0.40 -2.06
N HIS A 259 4.14 0.04 -2.98
CA HIS A 259 3.99 0.70 -4.27
C HIS A 259 3.00 1.86 -4.20
N LEU A 260 1.93 1.76 -3.39
CA LEU A 260 0.95 2.84 -3.23
C LEU A 260 1.34 3.83 -2.12
N PHE A 261 1.64 3.37 -0.91
CA PHE A 261 1.79 4.28 0.25
C PHE A 261 3.15 4.99 0.33
N LYS A 262 4.02 4.82 -0.67
CA LYS A 262 5.34 5.48 -0.75
C LYS A 262 5.45 6.54 -1.83
N ILE A 263 4.37 6.79 -2.55
CA ILE A 263 4.28 7.92 -3.48
C ILE A 263 3.50 9.05 -2.82
N ASP A 264 3.77 10.27 -3.27
CA ASP A 264 3.09 11.45 -2.75
C ASP A 264 1.61 11.37 -3.11
N GLN A 265 0.75 11.61 -2.11
CA GLN A 265 -0.69 11.54 -2.25
C GLN A 265 -1.26 12.92 -2.62
N PRO A 266 -1.85 13.11 -3.81
CA PRO A 266 -2.56 14.35 -4.15
C PRO A 266 -3.84 14.50 -3.32
N GLU A 267 -4.32 15.73 -3.14
CA GLU A 267 -5.57 16.03 -2.40
C GLU A 267 -6.80 15.33 -3.00
N SER A 268 -6.81 15.09 -4.31
CA SER A 268 -7.90 14.40 -5.01
C SER A 268 -7.85 12.87 -4.90
N THR A 269 -6.86 12.30 -4.21
CA THR A 269 -6.66 10.85 -4.14
C THR A 269 -6.73 10.35 -2.71
N TYR A 270 -7.46 9.27 -2.49
CA TYR A 270 -7.60 8.56 -1.23
C TYR A 270 -6.86 7.23 -1.30
N TYR A 271 -6.07 6.94 -0.27
CA TYR A 271 -5.30 5.71 -0.14
C TYR A 271 -5.96 4.80 0.88
N ALA A 272 -6.23 3.57 0.47
CA ALA A 272 -6.84 2.58 1.33
C ALA A 272 -6.18 1.20 1.20
N ALA A 273 -6.41 0.37 2.21
CA ALA A 273 -6.05 -1.04 2.19
C ALA A 273 -7.28 -1.89 2.50
N PHE A 274 -7.39 -3.04 1.85
CA PHE A 274 -8.31 -4.10 2.25
C PHE A 274 -7.55 -5.23 2.93
N VAL A 275 -8.01 -5.63 4.12
CA VAL A 275 -7.43 -6.70 4.94
C VAL A 275 -8.30 -7.95 4.81
N HIS A 276 -7.74 -8.97 4.16
CA HIS A 276 -8.41 -10.26 3.92
C HIS A 276 -8.09 -11.31 4.98
N GLU A 277 -6.92 -11.23 5.60
CA GLU A 277 -6.36 -12.28 6.44
C GLU A 277 -5.84 -11.72 7.76
N ALA A 278 -5.57 -12.59 8.72
CA ALA A 278 -4.94 -12.20 9.97
C ALA A 278 -3.53 -11.63 9.73
N HIS A 279 -3.13 -10.62 10.50
CA HIS A 279 -1.79 -10.03 10.43
C HIS A 279 -0.72 -10.87 11.14
N TYR A 280 -1.03 -12.10 11.51
CA TYR A 280 -0.21 -12.98 12.33
C TYR A 280 -0.44 -14.46 11.96
N GLU A 281 0.53 -15.33 12.28
CA GLU A 281 0.38 -16.78 12.11
C GLU A 281 -0.25 -17.42 13.37
N GLU A 282 0.37 -17.23 14.54
CA GLU A 282 -0.07 -17.85 15.79
C GLU A 282 -0.50 -16.85 16.87
N ASN A 283 0.23 -15.74 17.03
CA ASN A 283 0.03 -14.77 18.09
C ASN A 283 -0.41 -13.41 17.52
N PRO A 284 -1.60 -12.87 17.88
CA PRO A 284 -2.07 -11.55 17.44
C PRO A 284 -1.11 -10.39 17.72
N HIS A 285 -0.19 -10.52 18.69
CA HIS A 285 0.81 -9.49 18.96
C HIS A 285 2.04 -9.57 18.06
N HIS A 286 2.21 -10.65 17.27
CA HIS A 286 3.33 -10.84 16.36
C HIS A 286 2.92 -10.49 14.92
N ILE A 287 3.37 -9.32 14.47
CA ILE A 287 3.05 -8.81 13.14
C ILE A 287 3.85 -9.59 12.09
N ASN A 288 3.16 -10.25 11.16
CA ASN A 288 3.74 -10.84 9.97
C ASN A 288 4.42 -9.74 9.14
N SER A 289 5.64 -10.03 8.68
CA SER A 289 6.45 -9.11 7.88
C SER A 289 5.73 -8.49 6.68
N GLN A 290 4.78 -9.20 6.07
CA GLN A 290 3.97 -8.69 4.95
C GLN A 290 3.12 -7.48 5.35
N TYR A 291 2.58 -7.45 6.57
CA TYR A 291 1.81 -6.33 7.11
C TYR A 291 2.69 -5.15 7.56
N GLY A 292 4.01 -5.33 7.59
CA GLY A 292 4.94 -4.35 8.12
C GLY A 292 4.86 -2.99 7.43
N GLU A 293 4.58 -2.95 6.12
CA GLU A 293 4.38 -1.69 5.42
C GLU A 293 3.03 -1.05 5.76
N LEU A 294 1.90 -1.76 5.66
CA LEU A 294 0.59 -1.22 6.06
C LEU A 294 0.61 -0.66 7.48
N PHE A 295 1.10 -1.42 8.46
CA PHE A 295 1.10 -1.01 9.87
C PHE A 295 1.96 0.23 10.09
N LYS A 296 3.09 0.32 9.39
CA LYS A 296 3.93 1.52 9.40
C LYS A 296 3.18 2.74 8.84
N GLN A 297 2.38 2.56 7.79
CA GLN A 297 1.65 3.64 7.14
C GLN A 297 0.44 4.10 7.95
N ILE A 298 -0.26 3.17 8.61
CA ILE A 298 -1.31 3.45 9.61
C ILE A 298 -0.73 4.30 10.75
N ARG A 299 0.38 3.86 11.35
CA ARG A 299 1.04 4.60 12.44
C ARG A 299 1.51 6.00 12.04
N LYS A 300 1.88 6.19 10.77
CA LYS A 300 2.24 7.49 10.20
C LYS A 300 1.04 8.30 9.73
N GLN A 301 -0.17 7.78 9.89
CA GLN A 301 -1.42 8.41 9.48
C GLN A 301 -1.46 8.76 7.98
N GLN A 302 -0.82 7.93 7.15
CA GLN A 302 -0.69 8.11 5.69
C GLN A 302 -1.73 7.30 4.88
N VAL A 303 -2.70 6.70 5.57
CA VAL A 303 -3.81 5.95 4.98
C VAL A 303 -5.11 6.65 5.34
N ASP A 304 -6.08 6.70 4.42
CA ASP A 304 -7.39 7.31 4.64
C ASP A 304 -8.45 6.29 5.08
N ALA A 305 -8.25 5.02 4.73
CA ALA A 305 -9.14 3.94 5.13
C ALA A 305 -8.43 2.58 5.20
N VAL A 306 -8.78 1.78 6.19
CA VAL A 306 -8.49 0.35 6.23
C VAL A 306 -9.80 -0.39 6.33
N PHE A 307 -10.09 -1.19 5.31
CA PHE A 307 -11.30 -1.99 5.21
C PHE A 307 -11.01 -3.42 5.68
N PHE A 308 -11.94 -3.97 6.45
CA PHE A 308 -11.87 -5.33 6.97
C PHE A 308 -13.09 -6.12 6.52
N GLY A 309 -12.88 -7.26 5.86
CA GLY A 309 -13.97 -8.16 5.51
C GLY A 309 -14.51 -8.98 6.70
N ASP A 310 -13.75 -9.05 7.79
CA ASP A 310 -14.08 -9.78 9.01
C ASP A 310 -13.83 -8.88 10.23
N THR A 311 -14.84 -8.73 11.09
CA THR A 311 -14.76 -7.99 12.37
C THR A 311 -13.61 -8.46 13.23
N LYS A 312 -13.30 -9.77 13.24
CA LYS A 312 -12.20 -10.31 14.05
C LYS A 312 -10.84 -9.74 13.62
N HIS A 313 -10.60 -9.61 12.32
CA HIS A 313 -9.36 -9.02 11.82
C HIS A 313 -9.25 -7.55 12.24
N LYS A 314 -10.36 -6.80 12.22
CA LYS A 314 -10.39 -5.43 12.73
C LYS A 314 -10.00 -5.39 14.23
N GLU A 315 -10.68 -6.18 15.06
CA GLU A 315 -10.40 -6.24 16.50
C GLU A 315 -8.95 -6.63 16.81
N ASP A 316 -8.39 -7.58 16.05
CA ASP A 316 -7.01 -8.03 16.24
C ASP A 316 -5.99 -6.96 15.83
N VAL A 317 -6.25 -6.18 14.78
CA VAL A 317 -5.41 -5.03 14.42
C VAL A 317 -5.53 -3.91 15.48
N GLU A 318 -6.73 -3.65 16.00
CA GLU A 318 -6.98 -2.64 17.04
C GLU A 318 -6.27 -3.00 18.36
N LYS A 319 -6.14 -4.29 18.70
CA LYS A 319 -5.32 -4.73 19.86
C LYS A 319 -3.85 -4.33 19.74
N VAL A 320 -3.35 -4.10 18.52
CA VAL A 320 -1.94 -3.77 18.25
C VAL A 320 -1.74 -2.28 17.98
N LEU A 321 -2.70 -1.64 17.29
CA LEU A 321 -2.58 -0.26 16.80
C LEU A 321 -3.52 0.72 17.52
N GLY A 322 -4.36 0.23 18.43
CA GLY A 322 -5.45 0.99 19.01
C GLY A 322 -6.62 1.15 18.04
N GLU A 323 -7.75 1.62 18.57
CA GLU A 323 -8.91 2.00 17.77
C GLU A 323 -8.55 3.18 16.86
N GLN A 324 -9.06 3.17 15.63
CA GLN A 324 -8.82 4.21 14.64
C GLN A 324 -10.14 4.58 13.95
N THR A 325 -10.35 5.88 13.70
CA THR A 325 -11.58 6.39 13.04
C THR A 325 -11.72 5.93 11.60
N TYR A 326 -10.60 5.56 10.98
CA TYR A 326 -10.51 5.11 9.59
C TYR A 326 -10.43 3.58 9.45
N PHE A 327 -10.79 2.82 10.50
CA PHE A 327 -10.95 1.37 10.44
C PHE A 327 -12.42 0.98 10.27
N TYR A 328 -12.75 0.42 9.11
CA TYR A 328 -14.11 0.11 8.74
C TYR A 328 -14.29 -1.38 8.51
N HIS A 329 -15.32 -1.95 9.11
CA HIS A 329 -15.78 -3.29 8.77
C HIS A 329 -16.72 -3.20 7.57
N VAL A 330 -16.42 -3.95 6.51
CA VAL A 330 -17.22 -3.95 5.29
C VAL A 330 -17.36 -5.38 4.75
N PRO A 331 -18.51 -6.05 5.02
CA PRO A 331 -18.81 -7.34 4.41
C PRO A 331 -18.78 -7.22 2.89
N SER A 332 -18.23 -8.23 2.21
CA SER A 332 -18.00 -8.16 0.76
C SER A 332 -19.29 -8.20 -0.06
N ASP A 333 -20.42 -8.58 0.53
CA ASP A 333 -21.74 -8.72 -0.08
C ASP A 333 -22.72 -7.57 0.28
N GLU A 334 -22.34 -6.64 1.16
CA GLU A 334 -23.23 -5.58 1.64
C GLU A 334 -22.91 -4.20 1.04
N MET A 335 -23.50 -3.93 -0.13
CA MET A 335 -23.30 -2.64 -0.82
C MET A 335 -23.78 -1.42 -0.03
N SER A 336 -24.76 -1.58 0.87
CA SER A 336 -25.17 -0.52 1.81
C SER A 336 -24.07 -0.16 2.79
N ALA A 337 -23.31 -1.15 3.29
CA ALA A 337 -22.17 -0.93 4.16
C ALA A 337 -21.05 -0.19 3.40
N TRP A 338 -20.75 -0.63 2.17
CA TRP A 338 -19.76 0.01 1.31
C TRP A 338 -20.04 1.50 1.12
N LYS A 339 -21.28 1.81 0.79
CA LYS A 339 -21.75 3.19 0.58
C LYS A 339 -21.57 4.06 1.83
N THR A 340 -22.04 3.60 2.99
CA THR A 340 -21.93 4.35 4.25
C THR A 340 -20.46 4.62 4.59
N VAL A 341 -19.63 3.59 4.49
CA VAL A 341 -18.21 3.65 4.82
C VAL A 341 -17.44 4.61 3.89
N LEU A 342 -17.78 4.65 2.60
CA LEU A 342 -17.16 5.60 1.67
C LEU A 342 -17.47 7.05 2.04
N HIS A 343 -18.70 7.36 2.46
CA HIS A 343 -19.03 8.72 2.93
C HIS A 343 -18.32 9.05 4.25
N GLN A 344 -18.27 8.11 5.20
CA GLN A 344 -17.52 8.27 6.44
C GLN A 344 -16.03 8.54 6.18
N MET A 345 -15.42 7.86 5.21
CA MET A 345 -14.04 8.12 4.79
C MET A 345 -13.84 9.55 4.28
N LEU A 346 -14.74 10.03 3.42
CA LEU A 346 -14.67 11.40 2.90
C LEU A 346 -14.82 12.43 4.02
N GLU A 347 -15.80 12.24 4.91
CA GLU A 347 -16.02 13.10 6.08
C GLU A 347 -14.82 13.09 7.03
N ASN A 348 -14.25 11.91 7.31
CA ASN A 348 -13.08 11.77 8.17
C ASN A 348 -11.87 12.52 7.60
N ARG A 349 -11.65 12.50 6.29
CA ARG A 349 -10.58 13.29 5.67
C ARG A 349 -10.81 14.78 5.84
N ILE A 350 -12.04 15.26 5.65
CA ILE A 350 -12.41 16.68 5.84
C ILE A 350 -12.14 17.10 7.30
N ARG A 351 -12.63 16.33 8.28
CA ARG A 351 -12.41 16.60 9.71
C ARG A 351 -10.93 16.63 10.07
N LYS A 352 -10.14 15.68 9.52
CA LYS A 352 -8.69 15.64 9.72
C LYS A 352 -7.99 16.85 9.12
N ASP A 353 -8.41 17.30 7.94
CA ASP A 353 -7.86 18.49 7.29
C ASP A 353 -8.28 19.79 7.99
N GLU A 354 -9.46 19.84 8.62
CA GLU A 354 -9.87 20.91 9.53
C GLU A 354 -9.00 20.94 10.79
N LEU A 355 -8.76 19.79 11.41
CA LEU A 355 -7.85 19.68 12.55
C LEU A 355 -6.44 20.11 12.17
N ARG A 356 -5.93 19.72 10.99
CA ARG A 356 -4.63 20.19 10.48
C ARG A 356 -4.56 21.71 10.38
N LYS A 357 -5.61 22.38 9.92
CA LYS A 357 -5.65 23.86 9.87
C LYS A 357 -5.56 24.50 11.25
N ILE A 358 -6.07 23.85 12.29
CA ILE A 358 -5.92 24.30 13.68
C ILE A 358 -4.46 24.10 14.11
N VAL A 359 -3.89 22.91 13.86
CA VAL A 359 -2.49 22.59 14.18
C VAL A 359 -1.49 23.49 13.45
N ASP A 360 -1.73 23.85 12.20
CA ASP A 360 -0.85 24.71 11.41
C ASP A 360 -0.82 26.17 11.93
N ARG A 361 -1.85 26.58 12.69
CA ARG A 361 -1.90 27.88 13.36
C ARG A 361 -1.23 27.87 14.71
N THR A 362 -1.03 26.70 15.32
CA THR A 362 -0.57 26.54 16.69
C THR A 362 0.83 25.95 16.66
N LYS A 363 1.84 26.76 16.93
CA LYS A 363 3.22 26.29 16.85
C LYS A 363 3.80 26.01 18.23
N TRP A 364 4.04 24.74 18.51
CA TRP A 364 4.77 24.28 19.68
C TRP A 364 6.24 24.08 19.36
N VAL A 365 7.10 24.67 20.20
CA VAL A 365 8.55 24.51 20.09
C VAL A 365 9.14 24.07 21.42
N LEU A 366 10.23 23.31 21.34
CA LEU A 366 11.07 23.02 22.49
C LEU A 366 11.92 24.26 22.82
N HIS A 367 11.72 24.81 24.01
CA HIS A 367 12.40 26.01 24.51
C HIS A 367 13.59 25.69 25.41
N ASP A 368 13.50 24.65 26.25
CA ASP A 368 14.63 24.18 27.06
C ASP A 368 14.54 22.67 27.32
N LEU A 369 15.69 22.09 27.68
CA LEU A 369 15.88 20.70 27.99
C LEU A 369 16.73 20.57 29.26
N SER A 370 16.25 19.78 30.21
CA SER A 370 17.03 19.31 31.35
C SER A 370 16.85 17.80 31.57
N SER A 371 17.74 17.21 32.35
CA SER A 371 17.67 15.80 32.71
C SER A 371 18.15 15.60 34.14
N GLU A 372 17.32 14.96 34.97
CA GLU A 372 17.64 14.63 36.35
C GLU A 372 17.21 13.19 36.65
N HIS A 373 18.03 12.41 37.35
CA HIS A 373 17.65 11.06 37.82
C HIS A 373 17.01 10.13 36.77
N HIS A 374 17.51 10.12 35.53
CA HIS A 374 16.94 9.37 34.37
C HIS A 374 15.57 9.84 33.86
N VAL A 375 15.12 11.01 34.30
CA VAL A 375 13.94 11.70 33.79
C VAL A 375 14.40 12.80 32.84
N LEU A 376 13.77 12.85 31.67
CA LEU A 376 13.95 13.94 30.71
C LEU A 376 12.84 14.95 30.92
N HIS A 377 13.21 16.22 31.05
CA HIS A 377 12.29 17.32 31.19
C HIS A 377 12.39 18.22 29.96
N LEU A 378 11.29 18.36 29.25
CA LEU A 378 11.14 19.21 28.07
C LEU A 378 10.29 20.41 28.46
N GLN A 379 10.85 21.60 28.34
CA GLN A 379 10.10 22.84 28.47
C GLN A 379 9.61 23.25 27.08
N LEU A 380 8.30 23.24 26.90
CA LEU A 380 7.67 23.63 25.65
C LEU A 380 7.23 25.10 25.72
N LYS A 381 7.00 25.66 24.55
CA LYS A 381 6.45 27.00 24.39
C LYS A 381 5.54 27.00 23.17
N MET A 382 4.32 27.49 23.34
CA MET A 382 3.40 27.76 22.26
C MET A 382 3.57 29.22 21.80
N THR A 383 3.79 29.46 20.51
CA THR A 383 4.04 30.82 20.00
C THR A 383 2.77 31.58 19.60
N ASP A 384 1.62 30.90 19.47
CA ASP A 384 0.35 31.47 19.00
C ASP A 384 -0.83 30.91 19.82
N GLU A 385 -1.83 31.73 20.13
CA GLU A 385 -2.96 31.36 21.00
C GLU A 385 -3.95 30.39 20.31
N MET A 386 -4.30 29.31 21.03
CA MET A 386 -5.44 28.45 20.68
C MET A 386 -6.75 29.07 21.14
N SER A 387 -7.80 28.93 20.33
CA SER A 387 -9.13 29.33 20.75
C SER A 387 -9.71 28.28 21.70
N GLN A 388 -10.36 28.70 22.79
CA GLN A 388 -11.06 27.78 23.72
C GLN A 388 -12.22 27.00 23.07
N ALA A 389 -12.59 27.32 21.83
CA ALA A 389 -13.66 26.68 21.09
C ALA A 389 -13.21 25.41 20.33
N ASP A 390 -11.89 25.21 20.22
CA ASP A 390 -11.33 24.03 19.58
C ASP A 390 -11.33 22.90 20.63
N HIS A 391 -12.38 22.06 20.63
CA HIS A 391 -12.52 20.87 21.50
C HIS A 391 -11.43 19.81 21.18
N VAL A 392 -10.18 20.13 21.51
CA VAL A 392 -8.99 19.37 21.13
C VAL A 392 -8.15 19.07 22.37
N GLU A 393 -7.91 17.79 22.62
CA GLU A 393 -6.95 17.31 23.60
C GLU A 393 -5.54 17.37 23.00
N ILE A 394 -4.59 17.88 23.78
CA ILE A 394 -3.19 18.01 23.36
C ILE A 394 -2.33 17.18 24.29
N ASP A 395 -1.55 16.27 23.71
CA ASP A 395 -0.59 15.46 24.45
C ASP A 395 0.77 15.42 23.73
N PHE A 396 1.75 14.84 24.40
CA PHE A 396 3.11 14.67 23.91
C PHE A 396 3.40 13.19 23.64
N ALA A 397 3.88 12.89 22.43
CA ALA A 397 4.17 11.52 22.02
C ALA A 397 5.54 11.39 21.35
N GLY A 398 6.20 10.25 21.61
CA GLY A 398 7.46 9.86 20.99
C GLY A 398 7.29 8.55 20.23
N TYR A 399 7.58 8.57 18.94
CA TYR A 399 7.41 7.44 18.03
C TYR A 399 8.73 6.91 17.50
N ASP A 400 8.81 5.60 17.26
CA ASP A 400 9.90 4.98 16.53
C ASP A 400 9.98 5.54 15.11
N ARG A 401 11.13 6.09 14.72
CA ARG A 401 11.33 6.70 13.39
C ARG A 401 11.08 5.74 12.22
N VAL A 402 11.43 4.46 12.40
CA VAL A 402 11.48 3.47 11.31
C VAL A 402 10.11 2.87 11.09
N ASN A 403 9.44 2.45 12.15
CA ASN A 403 8.17 1.70 12.10
C ASN A 403 6.95 2.47 12.63
N GLY A 404 7.14 3.67 13.18
CA GLY A 404 6.08 4.55 13.67
C GLY A 404 5.43 4.12 14.99
N ALA A 405 5.94 3.10 15.70
CA ALA A 405 5.33 2.64 16.95
C ALA A 405 5.44 3.71 18.03
N GLU A 406 4.38 3.90 18.82
CA GLU A 406 4.44 4.77 20.00
C GLU A 406 5.36 4.15 21.07
N ILE A 407 6.36 4.91 21.50
CA ILE A 407 7.33 4.52 22.51
C ILE A 407 7.05 5.24 23.84
N ILE A 408 6.64 6.50 23.75
CA ILE A 408 6.38 7.40 24.89
C ILE A 408 5.08 8.15 24.61
N SER A 409 4.24 8.27 25.63
CA SER A 409 3.04 9.12 25.64
C SER A 409 2.96 9.79 27.02
N GLN A 410 2.79 11.10 27.04
CA GLN A 410 2.70 11.92 28.25
C GLN A 410 1.74 13.09 28.04
N THR A 411 1.08 13.51 29.10
CA THR A 411 0.32 14.76 29.12
C THR A 411 1.27 15.95 29.26
N ILE A 412 0.96 17.06 28.59
CA ILE A 412 1.61 18.34 28.83
C ILE A 412 1.00 18.93 30.09
N ASP A 413 1.82 19.36 31.05
CA ASP A 413 1.33 19.95 32.30
C ASP A 413 0.95 21.43 32.15
N GLU A 414 0.39 22.01 33.21
CA GLU A 414 -0.07 23.41 33.24
C GLU A 414 1.06 24.44 33.03
N ASN A 415 2.33 24.02 33.14
CA ASN A 415 3.50 24.87 32.93
C ASN A 415 4.16 24.62 31.56
N ASP A 416 3.45 24.00 30.62
CA ASP A 416 3.97 23.59 29.31
C ASP A 416 5.20 22.67 29.42
N GLN A 417 5.32 21.91 30.51
CA GLN A 417 6.43 21.00 30.74
C GLN A 417 5.97 19.56 30.49
N VAL A 418 6.87 18.77 29.88
CA VAL A 418 6.70 17.33 29.74
C VAL A 418 7.88 16.63 30.40
N SER A 419 7.56 15.68 31.28
CA SER A 419 8.56 14.90 32.01
C SER A 419 8.33 13.42 31.76
N PHE A 420 9.34 12.69 31.32
CA PHE A 420 9.24 11.23 31.20
C PHE A 420 10.49 10.48 31.69
N PRO A 421 10.30 9.40 32.46
CA PRO A 421 11.38 8.54 32.89
C PRO A 421 11.86 7.68 31.71
N ILE A 422 13.02 8.01 31.14
CA ILE A 422 13.65 7.22 30.06
C ILE A 422 13.94 5.79 30.52
N GLY A 423 14.26 5.64 31.81
CA GLY A 423 14.58 4.35 32.42
C GLY A 423 13.38 3.45 32.74
N HIS A 424 12.14 3.92 32.54
CA HIS A 424 10.94 3.22 32.98
C HIS A 424 10.73 1.88 32.25
N PHE A 425 10.27 0.88 33.00
CA PHE A 425 10.12 -0.49 32.50
C PHE A 425 9.28 -0.56 31.21
N GLN A 426 8.17 0.18 31.14
CA GLN A 426 7.31 0.18 29.95
C GLN A 426 8.00 0.78 28.72
N THR A 427 8.74 1.89 28.90
CA THR A 427 9.47 2.53 27.79
C THR A 427 10.60 1.63 27.30
N LYS A 428 11.35 1.00 28.20
CA LYS A 428 12.38 0.00 27.85
C LYS A 428 11.78 -1.18 27.09
N LYS A 429 10.66 -1.73 27.58
CA LYS A 429 9.93 -2.81 26.91
C LYS A 429 9.48 -2.43 25.50
N ASN A 430 8.96 -1.20 25.31
CA ASN A 430 8.55 -0.72 23.99
C ASN A 430 9.74 -0.56 23.04
N ILE A 431 10.87 -0.04 23.53
CA ILE A 431 12.13 0.10 22.78
C ILE A 431 12.67 -1.27 22.35
N GLU A 432 12.73 -2.23 23.27
CA GLU A 432 13.24 -3.58 23.02
C GLU A 432 12.33 -4.33 22.03
N THR A 433 11.02 -4.31 22.25
CA THR A 433 10.03 -4.95 21.37
C THR A 433 10.12 -4.43 19.93
N ASN A 434 10.29 -3.11 19.75
CA ASN A 434 10.34 -2.47 18.43
C ASN A 434 11.75 -2.36 17.85
N GLN A 435 12.79 -2.80 18.56
CA GLN A 435 14.20 -2.63 18.21
C GLN A 435 14.55 -1.15 17.90
N THR A 436 13.98 -0.25 18.69
CA THR A 436 14.02 1.20 18.44
C THR A 436 15.41 1.77 18.59
N LYS A 437 15.88 2.46 17.55
CA LYS A 437 17.16 3.19 17.57
C LYS A 437 16.99 4.70 17.73
N PHE A 438 15.91 5.24 17.19
CA PHE A 438 15.64 6.67 17.17
C PHE A 438 14.18 6.90 17.47
N VAL A 439 13.92 7.78 18.41
CA VAL A 439 12.58 8.25 18.77
C VAL A 439 12.42 9.68 18.28
N ASP A 440 11.31 9.88 17.59
CA ASP A 440 10.87 11.10 16.98
C ASP A 440 9.69 11.63 17.81
N PHE A 441 9.82 12.84 18.39
CA PHE A 441 8.79 13.46 19.21
C PHE A 441 7.83 14.41 18.47
N TYR A 442 6.59 14.43 18.93
CA TYR A 442 5.48 15.17 18.34
C TYR A 442 4.57 15.72 19.44
N ILE A 443 3.93 16.84 19.14
CA ILE A 443 2.71 17.27 19.82
C ILE A 443 1.55 16.64 19.07
N ARG A 444 0.67 15.98 19.80
CA ARG A 444 -0.45 15.23 19.24
C ARG A 444 -1.74 15.91 19.64
N PHE A 445 -2.54 16.23 18.63
CA PHE A 445 -3.83 16.87 18.75
C PHE A 445 -4.91 15.83 18.48
N LYS A 446 -5.83 15.65 19.42
CA LYS A 446 -6.91 14.66 19.36
C LYS A 446 -8.28 15.31 19.55
N THR A 447 -9.27 14.87 18.81
CA THR A 447 -10.67 15.21 19.09
C THR A 447 -11.34 14.10 19.91
N GLU A 448 -12.49 14.40 20.50
CA GLU A 448 -13.34 13.40 21.17
C GLU A 448 -13.74 12.23 20.24
N GLU A 449 -13.80 12.49 18.94
CA GLU A 449 -14.09 11.49 17.90
C GLU A 449 -12.87 10.67 17.48
N LEU A 450 -11.75 10.72 18.22
CA LEU A 450 -10.49 10.02 17.90
C LEU A 450 -9.79 10.49 16.61
N GLN A 451 -10.12 11.67 16.07
CA GLN A 451 -9.31 12.26 15.00
C GLN A 451 -7.98 12.71 15.57
N GLU A 452 -6.88 12.40 14.87
CA GLU A 452 -5.53 12.67 15.35
C GLU A 452 -4.68 13.36 14.27
N VAL A 453 -3.95 14.41 14.67
CA VAL A 453 -2.93 15.08 13.85
C VAL A 453 -1.67 15.29 14.68
N LEU A 454 -0.52 15.00 14.09
CA LEU A 454 0.80 15.11 14.73
C LEU A 454 1.56 16.34 14.22
N GLN A 455 1.99 17.20 15.13
CA GLN A 455 2.95 18.27 14.86
C GLN A 455 4.35 17.82 15.30
N ARG A 456 5.30 17.85 14.38
CA ARG A 456 6.69 17.52 14.67
C ARG A 456 7.27 18.53 15.67
N LEU A 457 7.88 18.06 16.76
CA LEU A 457 8.47 18.97 17.74
C LEU A 457 9.71 19.66 17.18
N GLU A 458 9.59 20.96 16.90
CA GLU A 458 10.70 21.82 16.49
C GLU A 458 11.53 22.27 17.71
N VAL A 459 12.80 22.59 17.47
CA VAL A 459 13.71 23.14 18.49
C VAL A 459 13.88 24.64 18.26
N GLU A 460 13.66 25.46 19.29
CA GLU A 460 13.89 26.90 19.22
C GLU A 460 15.40 27.21 19.14
N GLY A 461 15.89 27.64 17.97
CA GLY A 461 17.31 27.92 17.75
C GLY A 461 18.22 26.68 17.77
N GLU A 462 19.45 26.82 18.26
CA GLU A 462 20.45 25.73 18.36
C GLU A 462 20.58 25.21 19.82
N LEU A 463 19.47 24.83 20.44
CA LEU A 463 19.44 24.40 21.86
C LEU A 463 20.34 23.18 22.18
N LEU A 464 20.65 22.32 21.21
CA LEU A 464 21.20 20.97 21.46
C LEU A 464 22.66 20.80 21.07
N THR A 465 23.36 21.85 20.66
CA THR A 465 24.78 21.77 20.31
C THR A 465 25.69 21.57 21.53
N ASN A 466 25.18 21.71 22.78
CA ASN A 466 26.01 21.78 23.99
C ASN A 466 25.58 20.94 25.21
N LYS A 467 24.57 20.04 25.14
CA LYS A 467 24.13 19.25 26.31
C LYS A 467 23.94 17.76 26.00
N PRO A 468 24.96 16.90 26.24
CA PRO A 468 24.73 15.47 26.30
C PRO A 468 24.06 15.11 27.63
N SER A 469 22.78 14.76 27.64
CA SER A 469 22.23 13.97 28.74
C SER A 469 22.67 12.52 28.50
N SER A 470 23.40 11.90 29.43
CA SER A 470 23.81 10.51 29.24
C SER A 470 23.66 9.67 30.50
N ILE A 471 22.61 8.85 30.51
CA ILE A 471 22.69 7.49 31.08
C ILE A 471 22.03 6.46 30.13
N ASP A 472 20.93 6.81 29.42
CA ASP A 472 20.15 5.85 28.59
C ASP A 472 19.94 6.24 27.10
N GLY A 473 20.54 7.32 26.60
CA GLY A 473 20.47 7.74 25.19
C GLY A 473 20.97 9.18 25.00
N TRP A 474 20.78 9.76 23.81
CA TRP A 474 21.27 11.12 23.47
C TRP A 474 20.19 11.94 22.74
N SER A 475 19.85 13.10 23.29
CA SER A 475 19.01 14.11 22.66
C SER A 475 19.76 14.84 21.54
N TYR A 476 19.12 15.10 20.40
CA TYR A 476 19.75 15.82 19.29
C TYR A 476 18.73 16.55 18.41
N GLN A 477 19.23 17.57 17.70
CA GLN A 477 18.48 18.28 16.66
C GLN A 477 18.76 17.64 15.29
N THR A 478 17.69 17.36 14.54
CA THR A 478 17.80 16.89 13.16
C THR A 478 18.23 18.03 12.22
N LYS A 479 18.65 17.68 10.98
CA LYS A 479 18.98 18.68 9.95
C LYS A 479 17.82 19.64 9.61
N GLN A 480 16.58 19.23 9.89
CA GLN A 480 15.38 20.03 9.67
C GLN A 480 14.99 20.88 10.89
N GLY A 481 15.82 20.90 11.94
CA GLY A 481 15.54 21.66 13.16
C GLY A 481 14.67 20.94 14.20
N ASN A 482 14.24 19.70 13.93
CA ASN A 482 13.36 18.95 14.83
C ASN A 482 14.08 18.23 15.98
N TYR A 483 13.39 18.05 17.10
CA TYR A 483 13.88 17.30 18.26
C TYR A 483 13.80 15.79 18.05
N SER A 484 14.83 15.07 18.48
CA SER A 484 14.85 13.60 18.43
C SER A 484 15.74 13.03 19.53
N TRP A 485 15.53 11.77 19.84
CA TRP A 485 16.33 11.03 20.82
C TRP A 485 16.90 9.76 20.19
N LYS A 486 18.20 9.53 20.40
CA LYS A 486 18.90 8.32 19.99
C LYS A 486 19.03 7.39 21.19
N VAL A 487 18.45 6.21 21.09
CA VAL A 487 18.55 5.16 22.12
C VAL A 487 19.97 4.61 22.16
N LYS A 488 20.49 4.32 23.35
CA LYS A 488 21.85 3.80 23.56
C LYS A 488 21.95 2.30 23.32
#